data_AF-A0A2V7YBD3-F1
#
_entry.id   AF-A0A2V7YBD3-F1
#
_cell.length_a   1.000
_cell.length_b   1.000
_cell.length_c   1.000
_cell.angle_alpha   90.00
_cell.angle_beta   90.00
_cell.angle_gamma   90.00
#
_symmetry.space_group_name_H-M   'P 1'
#
loop_
_entity.id
_entity.type
_entity.pdbx_description
1 polymer ?
#
loop_
_entity_poly.entity_id
_entity_poly.type
_entity_poly.pdbx_seq_one_letter_code
_entity_poly.pdbx_strand_id
1 'polypeptide(L)'
;MTALLNLPWLTANLPGYLRFRRALAQPEAVQRSLLRRYLKDNTNTAFGRAHGFAAIRLAEEYRERVPLALWEDMAPWVDRIAAGEPG
;
A
#
# COMPACT_ATOMS: atom_id res chain seq x y z
N MET A 1 36.72 22.32 -6.84
CA MET A 1 37.29 20.97 -7.10
C MET A 1 36.62 19.87 -6.28
N THR A 2 35.31 20.01 -5.95
CA THR A 2 34.54 19.09 -5.08
C THR A 2 33.44 18.31 -5.82
N ALA A 3 33.05 18.73 -7.04
CA ALA A 3 31.97 18.08 -7.79
C ALA A 3 32.35 16.68 -8.34
N LEU A 4 33.64 16.44 -8.63
CA LEU A 4 34.11 15.18 -9.22
C LEU A 4 34.17 14.02 -8.22
N LEU A 5 34.30 14.31 -6.91
CA LEU A 5 34.41 13.29 -5.84
C LEU A 5 33.09 12.54 -5.58
N ASN A 6 31.95 13.13 -5.92
CA ASN A 6 30.63 12.51 -5.72
C ASN A 6 30.18 11.66 -6.91
N LEU A 7 30.96 11.60 -7.99
CA LEU A 7 30.58 10.84 -9.20
C LEU A 7 30.31 9.35 -8.93
N PRO A 8 31.14 8.62 -8.13
CA PRO A 8 30.86 7.22 -7.81
C PRO A 8 29.59 7.04 -6.97
N TRP A 9 29.30 7.98 -6.07
CA TRP A 9 28.05 7.98 -5.28
C TRP A 9 26.84 8.26 -6.18
N LEU A 10 26.96 9.22 -7.11
CA LEU A 10 25.89 9.55 -8.06
C LEU A 10 25.61 8.38 -9.02
N THR A 11 26.63 7.66 -9.50
CA THR A 11 26.42 6.49 -10.37
C THR A 11 25.82 5.31 -9.61
N ALA A 12 26.25 5.05 -8.37
CA ALA A 12 25.63 4.03 -7.52
C ALA A 12 24.16 4.33 -7.21
N ASN A 13 23.78 5.61 -7.07
CA ASN A 13 22.41 6.03 -6.81
C ASN A 13 21.57 6.23 -8.09
N LEU A 14 22.20 6.26 -9.28
CA LEU A 14 21.52 6.57 -10.54
C LEU A 14 20.36 5.62 -10.85
N PRO A 15 20.47 4.28 -10.70
CA PRO A 15 19.33 3.40 -10.92
C PRO A 15 18.16 3.70 -9.98
N GLY A 16 18.45 3.98 -8.70
CA GLY A 16 17.45 4.35 -7.69
C GLY A 16 16.76 5.67 -8.02
N TYR A 17 17.54 6.68 -8.41
CA TYR A 17 17.04 7.98 -8.86
C TYR A 17 16.15 7.88 -10.10
N LEU A 18 16.57 7.11 -11.12
CA LEU A 18 15.76 6.89 -12.33
C LEU A 18 14.47 6.14 -12.02
N ARG A 19 14.52 5.13 -11.15
CA ARG A 19 13.32 4.42 -10.67
C ARG A 19 12.37 5.36 -9.94
N PHE A 20 12.90 6.18 -9.04
CA PHE A 20 12.13 7.20 -8.32
C PHE A 20 11.46 8.19 -9.29
N ARG A 21 12.23 8.76 -10.23
CA ARG A 21 11.68 9.67 -11.25
C ARG A 21 10.60 9.04 -12.11
N ARG A 22 10.75 7.76 -12.51
CA ARG A 22 9.71 7.03 -13.24
C ARG A 22 8.46 6.79 -12.40
N ALA A 23 8.61 6.45 -11.12
CA ALA A 23 7.49 6.26 -10.21
C ALA A 23 6.67 7.55 -10.00
N LEU A 24 7.33 8.71 -10.03
CA LEU A 24 6.66 10.02 -9.96
C LEU A 24 5.88 10.41 -11.21
N ALA A 25 6.10 9.76 -12.36
CA ALA A 25 5.46 10.14 -13.62
C ALA A 25 3.98 9.71 -13.68
N GLN A 26 3.59 8.65 -12.97
CA GLN A 26 2.23 8.08 -13.02
C GLN A 26 1.73 7.64 -11.64
N PRO A 27 1.74 8.51 -10.62
CA PRO A 27 1.43 8.14 -9.24
C PRO A 27 0.01 7.56 -9.10
N GLU A 28 -0.96 8.12 -9.82
CA GLU A 28 -2.36 7.67 -9.78
C GLU A 28 -2.53 6.25 -10.34
N ALA A 29 -1.86 5.91 -11.44
CA ALA A 29 -1.90 4.56 -12.01
C ALA A 29 -1.27 3.53 -11.06
N VAL A 30 -0.14 3.91 -10.44
CA VAL A 30 0.53 3.08 -9.44
C VAL A 30 -0.35 2.86 -8.21
N GLN A 31 -0.92 3.92 -7.64
CA GLN A 31 -1.81 3.83 -6.47
C GLN A 31 -3.03 2.95 -6.75
N ARG A 32 -3.67 3.11 -7.91
CA ARG A 32 -4.79 2.23 -8.34
C ARG A 32 -4.37 0.77 -8.46
N SER A 33 -3.17 0.51 -8.98
CA SER A 33 -2.65 -0.86 -9.09
C SER A 33 -2.35 -1.48 -7.73
N LEU A 34 -1.79 -0.70 -6.81
CA LEU A 34 -1.50 -1.14 -5.44
C LEU A 34 -2.79 -1.44 -4.69
N LEU A 35 -3.78 -0.54 -4.73
CA LEU A 35 -5.07 -0.75 -4.09
C LEU A 35 -5.73 -2.03 -4.60
N ARG A 36 -5.82 -2.23 -5.93
CA ARG A 36 -6.38 -3.46 -6.51
C ARG A 36 -5.66 -4.71 -6.05
N ARG A 37 -4.32 -4.67 -5.98
CA ARG A 37 -3.52 -5.79 -5.47
C ARG A 37 -3.85 -6.08 -4.02
N TYR A 38 -3.85 -5.08 -3.15
CA TYR A 38 -4.15 -5.27 -1.73
C TYR A 38 -5.57 -5.82 -1.51
N LEU A 39 -6.56 -5.31 -2.23
CA LEU A 39 -7.93 -5.82 -2.15
C LEU A 39 -8.02 -7.29 -2.56
N LYS A 40 -7.35 -7.66 -3.66
CA LYS A 40 -7.31 -9.04 -4.14
C LYS A 40 -6.62 -9.96 -3.14
N ASP A 41 -5.40 -9.60 -2.72
CA ASP A 41 -4.57 -10.42 -1.84
C ASP A 41 -5.22 -10.59 -0.46
N ASN A 42 -6.04 -9.63 -0.02
CA ASN A 42 -6.72 -9.65 1.28
C ASN A 42 -8.22 -9.97 1.20
N THR A 43 -8.74 -10.43 0.05
CA THR A 43 -10.18 -10.67 -0.13
C THR A 43 -10.73 -11.66 0.90
N ASN A 44 -9.94 -12.68 1.25
CA ASN A 44 -10.36 -13.76 2.13
C ASN A 44 -9.92 -13.57 3.59
N THR A 45 -9.39 -12.41 3.98
CA THR A 45 -9.16 -12.15 5.42
C THR A 45 -10.49 -11.87 6.10
N ALA A 46 -10.55 -12.01 7.43
CA ALA A 46 -11.73 -11.63 8.18
C ALA A 46 -12.13 -10.15 7.95
N PHE A 47 -11.13 -9.26 7.88
CA PHE A 47 -11.34 -7.84 7.57
C PHE A 47 -11.84 -7.64 6.12
N GLY A 48 -11.22 -8.31 5.15
CA GLY A 48 -11.60 -8.21 3.75
C GLY A 48 -13.02 -8.71 3.48
N ARG A 49 -13.46 -9.76 4.17
CA ARG A 49 -14.86 -10.23 4.13
C ARG A 49 -15.81 -9.21 4.77
N ALA A 50 -15.48 -8.69 5.95
CA ALA A 50 -16.33 -7.72 6.65
C ALA A 50 -16.53 -6.42 5.86
N HIS A 51 -15.52 -5.98 5.11
CA HIS A 51 -15.58 -4.78 4.27
C HIS A 51 -15.86 -5.07 2.78
N GLY A 52 -16.19 -6.31 2.41
CA GLY A 52 -16.63 -6.66 1.05
C GLY A 52 -15.57 -6.45 -0.05
N PHE A 53 -14.29 -6.76 0.22
CA PHE A 53 -13.17 -6.50 -0.70
C PHE A 53 -13.37 -7.12 -2.09
N ALA A 54 -14.01 -8.28 -2.18
CA ALA A 54 -14.31 -8.95 -3.45
C ALA A 54 -15.14 -8.09 -4.44
N ALA A 55 -15.94 -7.15 -3.92
CA ALA A 55 -16.83 -6.31 -4.70
C ALA A 55 -16.23 -4.92 -5.01
N ILE A 56 -15.02 -4.61 -4.57
CA ILE A 56 -14.39 -3.29 -4.77
C ILE A 56 -13.59 -3.30 -6.08
N ARG A 57 -13.90 -2.36 -6.96
CA ARG A 57 -13.28 -2.14 -8.27
C ARG A 57 -12.62 -0.75 -8.35
N LEU A 58 -13.18 0.22 -7.64
CA LEU A 58 -12.80 1.64 -7.66
C LEU A 58 -12.37 2.13 -6.27
N ALA A 59 -11.59 3.22 -6.23
CA ALA A 59 -11.09 3.77 -4.98
C ALA A 59 -12.20 4.42 -4.14
N GLU A 60 -13.23 4.93 -4.81
CA GLU A 60 -14.44 5.51 -4.24
C GLU A 60 -15.19 4.46 -3.39
N GLU A 61 -15.41 3.28 -3.97
CA GLU A 61 -16.08 2.15 -3.30
C GLU A 61 -15.28 1.64 -2.10
N TYR A 62 -13.94 1.71 -2.16
CA TYR A 62 -13.10 1.41 -1.00
C TYR A 62 -13.33 2.42 0.13
N ARG A 63 -13.34 3.71 -0.19
CA ARG A 63 -13.57 4.79 0.80
C ARG A 63 -14.96 4.71 1.45
N GLU A 64 -15.97 4.26 0.70
CA GLU A 64 -17.32 4.05 1.23
C GLU A 64 -17.39 2.85 2.18
N ARG A 65 -16.64 1.77 1.88
CA ARG A 65 -16.68 0.52 2.66
C ARG A 65 -15.71 0.49 3.83
N VAL A 66 -14.60 1.23 3.74
CA VAL A 66 -13.54 1.28 4.75
C VAL A 66 -13.36 2.73 5.19
N PRO A 67 -14.06 3.15 6.26
CA PRO A 67 -13.90 4.50 6.79
C PRO A 67 -12.50 4.68 7.39
N LEU A 68 -12.09 5.94 7.53
CA LEU A 68 -10.93 6.27 8.34
C LEU A 68 -11.18 5.78 9.77
N ALA A 69 -10.24 5.02 10.30
CA ALA A 69 -10.35 4.35 11.57
C ALA A 69 -9.32 4.89 12.56
N LEU A 70 -9.71 4.97 13.83
CA LEU A 70 -8.80 5.17 14.94
C LEU A 70 -8.30 3.82 15.46
N TRP A 71 -7.43 3.87 16.47
CA TRP A 71 -6.90 2.65 17.07
C TRP A 71 -8.01 1.79 17.69
N GLU A 72 -8.99 2.42 18.32
CA GLU A 72 -10.11 1.78 19.01
C GLU A 72 -10.95 0.94 18.04
N ASP A 73 -11.07 1.38 16.78
CA ASP A 73 -11.77 0.64 15.73
C ASP A 73 -10.95 -0.57 15.23
N MET A 74 -9.63 -0.49 15.31
CA MET A 74 -8.69 -1.52 14.85
C MET A 74 -8.34 -2.55 15.92
N ALA A 75 -8.38 -2.16 17.20
CA ALA A 75 -8.02 -3.00 18.33
C ALA A 75 -8.71 -4.37 18.33
N PRO A 76 -10.03 -4.49 18.05
CA PRO A 76 -10.69 -5.79 18.01
C PRO A 76 -10.11 -6.76 16.96
N TRP A 77 -9.61 -6.24 15.84
CA TRP A 77 -8.96 -7.05 14.81
C TRP A 77 -7.57 -7.52 15.25
N VAL A 78 -6.84 -6.66 15.95
CA VAL A 78 -5.51 -6.97 16.49
C VAL A 78 -5.61 -7.98 17.62
N ASP A 79 -6.60 -7.87 18.50
CA ASP A 79 -6.82 -8.81 19.60
C ASP A 79 -7.10 -10.23 19.09
N ARG A 80 -7.82 -10.36 17.99
CA ARG A 80 -8.05 -11.65 17.30
C ARG A 80 -6.74 -12.29 16.83
N ILE A 81 -5.84 -11.48 16.25
CA ILE A 81 -4.50 -11.94 15.87
C ILE A 81 -3.70 -12.37 17.11
N ALA A 82 -3.74 -11.58 18.18
CA ALA A 82 -3.05 -11.88 19.43
C ALA A 82 -3.56 -13.17 20.09
N ALA A 83 -4.85 -13.47 19.94
CA ALA A 83 -5.47 -14.71 20.39
C ALA A 83 -5.14 -15.93 19.50
N GLY A 84 -4.40 -15.74 18.40
CA GLY A 84 -3.99 -16.79 17.48
C GLY A 84 -5.07 -17.19 16.46
N GLU A 85 -6.03 -16.32 16.16
CA GLU A 85 -7.01 -16.61 15.12
C GLU A 85 -6.32 -16.74 13.75
N PRO A 86 -6.56 -17.83 12.99
CA PRO A 86 -5.99 -18.00 11.66
C PRO A 86 -6.59 -17.00 10.67
N GLY A 87 -5.73 -16.48 9.79
CA GLY A 87 -6.06 -15.48 8.76
C GLY A 87 -6.86 -16.02 7.58
#